data_AF-A0AA50KUZ1-F1
#
_entry.id   AF-A0AA50KUZ1-F1
#
_cell.length_a   1.000
_cell.length_b   1.000
_cell.length_c   1.000
_cell.angle_alpha   90.00
_cell.angle_beta   90.00
_cell.angle_gamma   90.00
#
_symmetry.space_group_name_H-M   'P 1'
#
loop_
_entity.id
_entity.type
_entity.pdbx_description
1 polymer ?
#
loop_
_entity_poly.entity_id
_entity_poly.type
_entity_poly.pdbx_seq_one_letter_code
_entity_poly.pdbx_strand_id
1 'polypeptide(L)'
;MYNFLLIFFIIISIIINIFIILQNNKDNIYNKVKKKYSKNNINKIILFLIALFFFINLLITNINIKNFKNLKLYKNKENIINSNNITN
;
A
#
# COMPACT_ATOMS: atom_id res chain seq x y z
N MET A 1 -12.30 -2.85 -7.13
CA MET A 1 -11.31 -1.82 -6.71
C MET A 1 -10.60 -2.21 -5.41
N TYR A 2 -11.29 -2.41 -4.28
CA TYR A 2 -10.62 -2.75 -3.01
C TYR A 2 -9.86 -4.10 -3.03
N ASN A 3 -10.48 -5.16 -3.53
CA ASN A 3 -9.82 -6.48 -3.67
C ASN A 3 -8.59 -6.43 -4.59
N PHE A 4 -8.60 -5.56 -5.60
CA PHE A 4 -7.46 -5.35 -6.49
C PHE A 4 -6.29 -4.67 -5.76
N LEU A 5 -6.56 -3.64 -4.95
CA LEU A 5 -5.57 -2.99 -4.08
C LEU A 5 -4.95 -3.98 -3.08
N LEU A 6 -5.77 -4.86 -2.50
CA LEU A 6 -5.31 -5.91 -1.58
C LEU A 6 -4.35 -6.89 -2.28
N ILE A 7 -4.71 -7.37 -3.47
CA ILE A 7 -3.85 -8.25 -4.28
C ILE A 7 -2.53 -7.56 -4.61
N PHE A 8 -2.57 -6.28 -4.98
CA PHE A 8 -1.36 -5.49 -5.29
C PHE A 8 -0.42 -5.36 -4.09
N PHE A 9 -0.98 -5.15 -2.90
CA PHE A 9 -0.23 -5.10 -1.63
C PHE A 9 0.47 -6.43 -1.32
N ILE A 10 -0.22 -7.55 -1.52
CA ILE A 10 0.34 -8.89 -1.33
C ILE A 10 1.52 -9.11 -2.27
N ILE A 11 1.38 -8.75 -3.55
CA ILE A 11 2.43 -8.89 -4.57
C ILE A 11 3.67 -8.07 -4.18
N ILE A 12 3.51 -6.81 -3.78
CA ILE A 12 4.63 -5.96 -3.33
C ILE A 12 5.35 -6.58 -2.13
N SER A 13 4.60 -7.09 -1.16
CA SER A 13 5.16 -7.72 0.05
C SER A 13 5.99 -8.96 -0.29
N ILE A 14 5.53 -9.78 -1.24
CA ILE A 14 6.28 -10.95 -1.74
C ILE A 14 7.57 -10.51 -2.44
N ILE A 15 7.52 -9.48 -3.30
CA ILE A 15 8.70 -8.96 -4.00
C ILE A 15 9.75 -8.46 -3.00
N ILE A 16 9.34 -7.69 -1.99
CA ILE A 16 10.24 -7.19 -0.94
C ILE A 16 10.91 -8.36 -0.21
N ASN A 17 10.15 -9.38 0.19
CA ASN A 17 10.70 -10.57 0.85
C ASN A 17 11.73 -11.30 -0.03
N ILE A 18 11.43 -11.50 -1.32
CA ILE A 18 12.37 -12.12 -2.27
C ILE A 18 13.66 -11.29 -2.36
N PHE A 19 13.56 -9.96 -2.44
CA PHE A 19 14.73 -9.08 -2.46
C PHE A 19 15.57 -9.17 -1.19
N ILE A 20 14.94 -9.23 -0.01
CA ILE A 20 15.63 -9.40 1.27
C ILE A 20 16.36 -10.75 1.31
N ILE A 21 15.69 -11.84 0.92
CA ILE A 21 16.29 -13.19 0.86
C ILE A 21 17.47 -13.21 -0.11
N LEU A 22 17.31 -12.65 -1.31
CA LEU A 22 18.39 -12.54 -2.29
C LEU A 22 19.57 -11.73 -1.76
N GLN A 23 19.31 -10.65 -1.02
CA GLN A 23 20.36 -9.83 -0.44
C GLN A 23 21.11 -10.55 0.69
N ASN A 24 20.40 -11.24 1.58
CA ASN A 24 20.99 -12.05 2.65
C ASN A 24 21.84 -13.20 2.09
N ASN A 25 21.37 -13.86 1.03
CA ASN A 25 22.14 -14.93 0.37
C ASN A 25 23.39 -14.40 -0.34
N LYS A 26 23.29 -13.22 -0.98
CA LYS A 26 24.48 -12.55 -1.53
C LYS A 26 25.47 -12.21 -0.43
N ASP A 27 25.05 -11.67 0.71
CA ASP A 27 25.98 -11.35 1.79
C ASP A 27 26.76 -12.60 2.28
N ASN A 28 26.12 -13.78 2.30
CA ASN A 28 26.78 -15.06 2.60
C ASN A 28 27.80 -15.51 1.54
N ILE A 29 27.49 -15.34 0.25
CA ILE A 29 28.37 -15.76 -0.86
C ILE A 29 29.51 -14.74 -1.07
N TYR A 30 29.21 -13.45 -0.99
CA TYR A 30 30.14 -12.36 -1.26
C TYR A 30 31.09 -12.07 -0.08
N ASN A 31 30.75 -12.46 1.17
CA ASN A 31 31.73 -12.47 2.28
C ASN A 31 32.91 -13.43 2.02
N LYS A 32 32.77 -14.37 1.08
CA LYS A 32 33.85 -15.29 0.67
C LYS A 32 34.71 -14.74 -0.48
N VAL A 33 34.23 -13.74 -1.23
CA VAL A 33 34.92 -13.16 -2.39
C VAL A 33 34.80 -11.64 -2.30
N LYS A 34 35.72 -11.00 -1.58
CA LYS A 34 35.84 -9.53 -1.45
C LYS A 34 35.52 -8.84 -2.77
N LYS A 35 34.41 -8.10 -2.86
CA LYS A 35 34.27 -6.99 -3.81
C LYS A 35 33.37 -5.88 -3.27
N LYS A 36 33.97 -4.70 -3.24
CA LYS A 36 33.55 -3.42 -2.65
C LYS A 36 32.50 -2.68 -3.49
N TYR A 37 31.72 -3.37 -4.33
CA TYR A 37 30.86 -2.71 -5.32
C TYR A 37 29.46 -3.31 -5.32
N SER A 38 28.45 -2.42 -5.22
CA SER A 38 27.00 -2.64 -5.46
C SER A 38 26.04 -2.76 -4.24
N LYS A 39 26.51 -2.75 -2.98
CA LYS A 39 25.56 -2.75 -1.84
C LYS A 39 24.68 -1.48 -1.79
N ASN A 40 25.17 -0.37 -2.36
CA ASN A 40 24.49 0.92 -2.31
C ASN A 40 23.26 1.00 -3.24
N ASN A 41 23.25 0.29 -4.38
CA ASN A 41 22.14 0.39 -5.33
C ASN A 41 20.94 -0.46 -4.92
N ILE A 42 21.17 -1.65 -4.35
CA ILE A 42 20.09 -2.53 -3.89
C ILE A 42 19.38 -1.89 -2.69
N ASN A 43 20.11 -1.32 -1.74
CA ASN A 43 19.52 -0.60 -0.60
C ASN A 43 18.67 0.60 -1.05
N LYS A 44 19.07 1.33 -2.09
CA LYS A 44 18.26 2.42 -2.66
C LYS A 44 16.94 1.90 -3.26
N ILE A 45 16.98 0.75 -3.95
CA ILE A 45 15.78 0.12 -4.51
C ILE A 45 14.84 -0.33 -3.39
N ILE A 46 15.36 -0.97 -2.33
CA ILE A 46 14.55 -1.38 -1.17
C ILE A 46 13.92 -0.17 -0.50
N LEU A 47 14.69 0.91 -0.27
CA LEU A 47 14.19 2.14 0.32
C LEU A 47 13.08 2.76 -0.54
N PHE A 48 13.25 2.77 -1.87
CA PHE A 48 12.23 3.23 -2.81
C PHE A 48 10.95 2.38 -2.74
N LEU A 49 11.08 1.05 -2.67
CA LEU A 49 9.94 0.13 -2.55
C LEU A 49 9.16 0.35 -1.24
N ILE A 50 9.87 0.56 -0.12
CA ILE A 50 9.25 0.89 1.16
C ILE A 50 8.50 2.22 1.07
N ALA A 51 9.11 3.26 0.50
CA ALA A 51 8.45 4.55 0.32
C ALA A 51 7.19 4.44 -0.56
N LEU A 52 7.27 3.68 -1.66
CA LEU A 52 6.16 3.44 -2.56
C LEU A 52 5.01 2.70 -1.84
N PHE A 53 5.34 1.72 -1.00
CA PHE A 53 4.37 1.00 -0.19
C PHE A 53 3.59 1.94 0.75
N PHE A 54 4.28 2.83 1.46
CA PHE A 54 3.61 3.82 2.32
C PHE A 54 2.75 4.79 1.51
N PHE A 55 3.22 5.22 0.34
CA PHE A 55 2.47 6.10 -0.54
C PHE A 55 1.15 5.48 -1.02
N ILE A 56 1.17 4.20 -1.42
CA ILE A 56 -0.05 3.47 -1.80
C ILE A 56 -1.02 3.36 -0.63
N ASN A 57 -0.55 3.04 0.58
CA ASN A 57 -1.40 2.97 1.77
C ASN A 57 -2.07 4.32 2.09
N LEU A 58 -1.35 5.43 1.91
CA LEU A 58 -1.92 6.76 2.09
C LEU A 58 -3.02 7.05 1.07
N LEU A 59 -2.84 6.65 -0.20
CA LEU A 59 -3.85 6.78 -1.24
C LEU A 59 -5.12 5.99 -0.91
N ILE A 60 -4.98 4.73 -0.49
CA ILE A 60 -6.11 3.89 -0.07
C ILE A 60 -6.88 4.57 1.08
N THR A 61 -6.14 5.04 2.08
CA THR A 61 -6.73 5.71 3.25
C THR A 61 -7.53 6.94 2.84
N ASN A 62 -6.98 7.78 1.96
CA ASN A 62 -7.67 8.96 1.46
C ASN A 62 -8.94 8.62 0.66
N ILE A 63 -8.90 7.57 -0.15
CA ILE A 63 -10.09 7.09 -0.87
C ILE A 63 -11.17 6.61 0.11
N ASN A 64 -10.77 5.85 1.14
CA ASN A 64 -11.70 5.36 2.17
C ASN A 64 -12.34 6.50 2.97
N ILE A 65 -11.56 7.52 3.36
CA ILE A 65 -12.08 8.69 4.08
C ILE A 65 -13.09 9.47 3.21
N LYS A 66 -12.77 9.68 1.92
CA LYS A 66 -13.70 10.32 0.98
C LYS A 66 -14.98 9.51 0.82
N ASN A 67 -14.88 8.19 0.67
CA ASN A 67 -16.04 7.31 0.56
C ASN A 67 -16.88 7.31 1.83
N PHE A 68 -16.27 7.32 3.03
CA PHE A 68 -17.00 7.43 4.28
C PHE A 68 -17.76 8.75 4.41
N LYS A 69 -17.13 9.88 4.03
CA LYS A 69 -17.79 11.19 4.00
C LYS A 69 -18.98 11.20 3.04
N ASN A 70 -18.82 10.60 1.86
CA ASN A 70 -19.90 10.50 0.86
C ASN A 70 -21.05 9.61 1.34
N LEU A 71 -20.74 8.49 2.00
CA LEU A 71 -21.75 7.61 2.59
C LEU A 71 -22.56 8.34 3.68
N LYS A 72 -21.90 9.13 4.54
CA LYS A 72 -22.57 9.94 5.55
C LYS A 72 -23.49 11.00 4.93
N LEU A 73 -23.03 11.65 3.85
CA LEU A 73 -23.86 12.62 3.10
C LEU A 73 -25.07 11.97 2.45
N TYR A 74 -24.91 10.76 1.90
CA TYR A 74 -26.00 10.01 1.29
C TYR A 74 -27.09 9.61 2.31
N LYS A 75 -26.68 9.03 3.46
CA LYS A 75 -27.63 8.68 4.55
C LYS A 75 -28.43 9.88 5.06
N ASN A 76 -27.81 11.06 5.15
CA ASN A 76 -28.51 12.27 5.54
C ASN A 76 -29.56 12.69 4.50
N LYS A 77 -29.28 12.54 3.20
CA LYS A 77 -30.25 12.85 2.14
C LYS A 77 -31.45 11.90 2.18
N GLU A 78 -31.23 10.61 2.39
CA GLU A 78 -32.31 9.63 2.55
C GLU A 78 -33.21 9.96 3.75
N ASN A 79 -32.62 10.35 4.89
CA ASN A 79 -33.39 10.74 6.07
C ASN A 79 -34.27 11.98 5.83
N ILE A 80 -33.78 12.98 5.08
CA ILE A 80 -34.56 14.19 4.73
C ILE A 80 -35.74 13.84 3.81
N ILE A 81 -35.55 12.92 2.86
CA ILE A 81 -36.63 12.49 1.97
C ILE A 81 -37.70 11.71 2.77
N ASN A 82 -37.29 10.84 3.68
CA ASN A 82 -38.21 10.06 4.51
C ASN A 82 -39.00 10.94 5.50
N SER A 83 -38.37 11.97 6.09
CA SER A 83 -39.10 12.88 6.99
C SER A 83 -40.20 13.66 6.26
N ASN A 84 -39.96 14.03 4.99
CA ASN A 84 -40.94 14.80 4.21
C ASN A 84 -42.14 13.96 3.75
N ASN A 85 -41.97 12.64 3.58
CA ASN A 85 -43.07 11.73 3.22
C ASN A 85 -44.00 11.35 4.39
N ILE A 86 -43.59 11.59 5.65
CA ILE A 86 -44.41 11.29 6.83
C ILE A 86 -45.33 12.48 7.19
N THR A 87 -44.95 13.69 6.82
CA THR A 87 -45.70 14.93 7.07
C THR A 87 -46.79 15.24 6.04
N ASN A 88 -46.76 14.58 4.88
CA ASN A 88 -47.79 14.65 3.85
C ASN A 88 -48.72 13.44 3.96
#